data_AF-A0A066U2I2-F1
#
_entry.id   AF-A0A066U2I2-F1
#
_cell.length_a   1.000
_cell.length_b   1.000
_cell.length_c   1.000
_cell.angle_alpha   90.00
_cell.angle_beta   90.00
_cell.angle_gamma   90.00
#
_symmetry.space_group_name_H-M   'P 1'
#
loop_
_entity.id
_entity.type
_entity.pdbx_description
1 polymer ?
#
loop_
_entity_poly.entity_id
_entity_poly.type
_entity_poly.pdbx_seq_one_letter_code
_entity_poly.pdbx_strand_id
1 'polypeptide(L)'
;MNDGFGLPPRRELPDDVRARLRAGLHQGMAKRRPSRVWYAAAAAVLVLAVGAVVVTRQLRQPADVPPAVPNGLKLDGVLAKTALDRCWAAVQVAGKTGRVAPREDWVPLFTDEQEGDAVVAATAAGKPMFCETTETTVTLSDPEATPAYGPGSRAGVLLHSPTGLVGGLVDPGWRKADLGTRTAHGDTSSHNLVFSPVSHQFVVLTRTDPARTVLTIGNPDVPSAMTLPPAPPPLLSVTDRPEPADRTSPAGRVLGDCLADAEERIPDGASYRPGPLLEADGYQVVMGRLGDRVVACTREPEYGQPGKTQARAYPDFAFDRRVPARRILVSTLGAVEAGGEPGKSRTPFAAVVPKTAAGVSVGFGGGTSAEGTAVDGMFVVWVPKERYETGVNVTVVARDGRGGVVYEGDLPL
;
A
#
# COMPACT_ATOMS: atom_id res chain seq x y z
N MET A 1 41.10 -23.39 6.29
CA MET A 1 41.50 -22.64 7.49
C MET A 1 40.34 -21.73 7.83
N ASN A 2 39.52 -22.14 8.79
CA ASN A 2 38.46 -21.32 9.38
C ASN A 2 39.04 -20.68 10.63
N ASP A 3 38.93 -19.36 10.76
CA ASP A 3 38.72 -18.65 12.03
C ASP A 3 38.59 -17.16 11.72
N GLY A 4 37.48 -16.52 12.13
CA GLY A 4 37.33 -15.09 11.88
C GLY A 4 35.99 -14.43 12.19
N PHE A 5 35.07 -15.04 12.94
CA PHE A 5 33.99 -14.29 13.57
C PHE A 5 34.38 -14.04 15.03
N GLY A 6 34.88 -12.83 15.31
CA GLY A 6 35.27 -12.35 16.63
C GLY A 6 34.07 -12.23 17.57
N LEU A 7 33.50 -13.36 17.95
CA LEU A 7 32.51 -13.44 19.01
C LEU A 7 33.24 -13.49 20.35
N PRO A 8 32.76 -12.75 21.37
CA PRO A 8 33.33 -12.82 22.70
C PRO A 8 33.30 -14.26 23.22
N PRO A 9 34.32 -14.68 24.01
CA PRO A 9 34.42 -16.04 24.50
C PRO A 9 33.15 -16.41 25.26
N ARG A 10 32.60 -17.59 24.96
CA ARG A 10 31.41 -18.11 25.64
C ARG A 10 31.72 -18.24 27.13
N ARG A 11 31.18 -17.32 27.94
CA ARG A 11 31.19 -17.45 29.40
C ARG A 11 30.13 -18.46 29.79
N GLU A 12 30.53 -19.47 30.57
CA GLU A 12 29.58 -20.39 31.19
C GLU A 12 28.69 -19.61 32.17
N LEU A 13 27.39 -19.89 32.12
CA LEU A 13 26.44 -19.30 33.05
C LEU A 13 26.70 -19.82 34.48
N PRO A 14 26.73 -18.94 35.49
CA PRO A 14 26.82 -19.33 36.90
C PRO A 14 25.77 -20.37 37.30
N ASP A 15 26.15 -21.27 38.20
CA ASP A 15 25.34 -22.44 38.57
C ASP A 15 23.99 -22.08 39.21
N ASP A 16 23.93 -20.98 39.94
CA ASP A 16 22.72 -20.44 40.55
C ASP A 16 21.70 -19.97 39.49
N VAL A 17 22.18 -19.38 38.39
CA VAL A 17 21.35 -18.96 37.26
C VAL A 17 20.80 -20.17 36.50
N ARG A 18 21.63 -21.20 36.26
CA ARG A 18 21.13 -22.47 35.67
C ARG A 18 20.10 -23.16 36.56
N ALA A 19 20.30 -23.13 37.88
CA ALA A 19 19.38 -23.73 38.84
C ALA A 19 18.03 -22.99 38.85
N ARG A 20 18.02 -21.64 38.83
CA ARG A 20 16.79 -20.83 38.74
C ARG A 20 16.03 -21.07 37.44
N LEU A 21 16.74 -21.16 36.31
CA LEU A 21 16.11 -21.45 35.02
C LEU A 21 15.45 -22.83 34.99
N ARG A 22 16.08 -23.87 35.55
CA ARG A 22 15.45 -25.20 35.67
C ARG A 22 14.25 -25.18 36.62
N ALA A 23 14.33 -24.46 37.73
CA ALA A 23 13.24 -24.35 38.69
C ALA A 23 12.00 -23.66 38.08
N GLY A 24 12.19 -22.57 37.33
CA GLY A 24 11.09 -21.88 36.64
C GLY A 24 10.42 -22.74 35.57
N LEU A 25 11.20 -23.55 34.85
CA LEU A 25 10.69 -24.43 33.80
C LEU A 25 9.87 -25.60 34.37
N HIS A 26 10.27 -26.15 35.52
CA HIS A 26 9.47 -27.18 36.21
C HIS A 26 8.18 -26.63 36.85
N GLN A 27 8.17 -25.37 37.29
CA GLN A 27 6.96 -24.72 37.82
C GLN A 27 5.89 -24.50 36.73
N GLY A 28 6.29 -24.26 35.49
CA GLY A 28 5.37 -24.13 34.35
C GLY A 28 4.77 -25.46 33.85
N MET A 29 5.38 -26.60 34.18
CA MET A 29 4.94 -27.93 33.71
C MET A 29 4.11 -28.72 34.73
N ALA A 30 3.95 -28.21 35.96
CA ALA A 30 3.23 -28.94 37.01
C ALA A 30 1.73 -28.58 37.06
N LYS A 31 0.90 -29.56 36.69
CA LYS A 31 -0.56 -29.76 36.96
C LYS A 31 -1.57 -29.20 35.95
N ARG A 32 -1.83 -29.99 34.90
CA ARG A 32 -3.22 -30.30 34.48
C ARG A 32 -3.63 -31.63 35.12
N ARG A 33 -4.52 -31.59 36.11
CA ARG A 33 -5.19 -32.79 36.63
C ARG A 33 -6.32 -33.20 35.68
N PRO A 34 -6.44 -34.48 35.29
CA PRO A 34 -7.61 -34.97 34.58
C PRO A 34 -8.71 -35.34 35.59
N SER A 35 -9.84 -34.65 35.56
CA SER A 35 -11.06 -35.11 36.23
C SER A 35 -11.70 -36.20 35.38
N ARG A 36 -11.55 -37.46 35.82
CA ARG A 36 -12.31 -38.60 35.33
C ARG A 36 -13.78 -38.43 35.76
N VAL A 37 -14.70 -38.46 34.81
CA VAL A 37 -16.11 -38.74 35.06
C VAL A 37 -16.48 -39.95 34.21
N TRP A 38 -16.86 -41.03 34.88
CA TRP A 38 -17.47 -42.23 34.33
C TRP A 38 -18.94 -42.23 34.74
N TYR A 39 -19.86 -42.37 33.77
CA TYR A 39 -21.11 -43.17 33.83
C TYR A 39 -21.58 -43.28 32.37
N ALA A 40 -21.47 -44.47 31.75
CA ALA A 40 -22.46 -45.55 31.73
C ALA A 40 -23.26 -45.52 30.42
N ALA A 41 -23.12 -46.60 29.66
CA ALA A 41 -23.76 -46.83 28.39
C ALA A 41 -25.27 -47.08 28.55
N ALA A 42 -26.06 -46.58 27.61
CA ALA A 42 -27.33 -47.18 27.23
C ALA A 42 -27.48 -47.09 25.70
N ALA A 43 -27.64 -48.24 25.08
CA ALA A 43 -27.85 -48.41 23.66
C ALA A 43 -29.31 -48.11 23.29
N ALA A 44 -29.52 -47.44 22.15
CA ALA A 44 -30.69 -47.65 21.31
C ALA A 44 -30.33 -47.27 19.87
N VAL A 45 -30.69 -48.17 18.96
CA VAL A 45 -30.35 -48.20 17.54
C VAL A 45 -31.60 -47.81 16.73
N LEU A 46 -31.37 -47.11 15.60
CA LEU A 46 -32.25 -46.80 14.46
C LEU A 46 -33.32 -45.70 14.61
N VAL A 47 -33.16 -44.58 13.88
CA VAL A 47 -33.94 -44.21 12.68
C VAL A 47 -33.11 -43.28 11.78
N LEU A 48 -33.21 -43.54 10.47
CA LEU A 48 -32.58 -42.87 9.33
C LEU A 48 -33.05 -41.43 9.08
N ALA A 49 -32.15 -40.65 8.48
CA ALA A 49 -32.37 -39.45 7.66
C ALA A 49 -32.78 -38.14 8.37
N VAL A 50 -32.12 -37.05 7.95
CA VAL A 50 -32.29 -35.63 8.35
C VAL A 50 -31.58 -35.24 9.66
N GLY A 51 -30.37 -34.69 9.56
CA GLY A 51 -29.71 -34.10 10.73
C GLY A 51 -28.26 -33.63 10.58
N ALA A 52 -27.75 -33.37 9.38
CA ALA A 52 -26.36 -32.93 9.18
C ALA A 52 -26.18 -31.39 9.21
N VAL A 53 -26.93 -30.65 10.05
CA VAL A 53 -26.86 -29.16 10.09
C VAL A 53 -26.59 -28.57 11.49
N VAL A 54 -26.47 -29.36 12.56
CA VAL A 54 -26.44 -28.81 13.94
C VAL A 54 -25.08 -28.86 14.64
N VAL A 55 -23.96 -28.98 13.92
CA VAL A 55 -22.61 -28.92 14.54
C VAL A 55 -21.83 -27.62 14.25
N THR A 56 -22.30 -26.74 13.37
CA THR A 56 -21.58 -25.47 13.07
C THR A 56 -21.99 -24.28 13.94
N ARG A 57 -23.04 -24.37 14.78
CA ARG A 57 -23.49 -23.23 15.60
C ARG A 57 -22.74 -23.04 16.93
N GLN A 58 -21.98 -24.02 17.40
CA GLN A 58 -21.38 -23.97 18.74
C GLN A 58 -19.96 -23.36 18.78
N LEU A 59 -19.46 -22.87 17.63
CA LEU A 59 -18.24 -22.05 17.52
C LEU A 59 -18.53 -20.55 17.26
N ARG A 60 -19.79 -20.11 17.34
CA ARG A 60 -20.10 -18.68 17.41
C ARG A 60 -19.81 -18.16 18.81
N GLN A 61 -18.54 -17.95 19.12
CA GLN A 61 -18.17 -16.89 20.04
C GLN A 61 -18.67 -15.56 19.44
N PRO A 62 -19.28 -14.66 20.23
CA PRO A 62 -19.53 -13.31 19.77
C PRO A 62 -18.20 -12.69 19.32
N ALA A 63 -18.23 -12.11 18.12
CA ALA A 63 -17.10 -11.49 17.46
C ALA A 63 -16.65 -10.25 18.22
N ASP A 64 -15.81 -10.40 19.25
CA ASP A 64 -15.11 -9.26 19.89
C ASP A 64 -13.59 -9.45 19.97
N VAL A 65 -13.05 -10.62 19.57
CA VAL A 65 -11.59 -10.82 19.48
C VAL A 65 -11.27 -11.61 18.22
N PRO A 66 -10.62 -11.00 17.21
CA PRO A 66 -10.15 -11.74 16.05
C PRO A 66 -9.10 -12.78 16.48
N PRO A 67 -9.11 -14.01 15.91
CA PRO A 67 -8.04 -14.97 16.17
C PRO A 67 -6.69 -14.34 15.82
N ALA A 68 -5.70 -14.50 16.70
CA ALA A 68 -4.35 -14.00 16.45
C ALA A 68 -3.82 -14.59 15.13
N VAL A 69 -3.52 -13.72 14.16
CA VAL A 69 -3.02 -14.16 12.86
C VAL A 69 -1.52 -14.47 13.01
N PRO A 70 -1.06 -15.71 12.74
CA PRO A 70 0.36 -16.00 12.70
C PRO A 70 1.03 -15.25 11.53
N ASN A 71 2.30 -14.87 11.70
CA ASN A 71 3.20 -14.36 10.64
C ASN A 71 3.00 -12.90 10.18
N GLY A 72 2.88 -11.93 11.09
CA GLY A 72 2.99 -10.50 10.72
C GLY A 72 1.79 -9.91 9.98
N LEU A 73 0.86 -10.74 9.51
CA LEU A 73 -0.48 -10.32 9.11
C LEU A 73 -1.23 -9.76 10.32
N LYS A 74 -2.03 -8.72 10.09
CA LYS A 74 -2.85 -8.07 11.10
C LYS A 74 -4.28 -8.00 10.61
N LEU A 75 -5.22 -8.04 11.55
CA LEU A 75 -6.63 -7.83 11.26
C LEU A 75 -7.13 -6.68 12.11
N ASP A 76 -7.32 -5.53 11.48
CA ASP A 76 -8.06 -4.42 12.07
C ASP A 76 -9.56 -4.65 11.88
N GLY A 77 -10.27 -4.93 12.97
CA GLY A 77 -11.70 -5.23 12.92
C GLY A 77 -12.58 -4.06 12.48
N VAL A 78 -12.18 -2.82 12.79
CA VAL A 78 -12.94 -1.61 12.42
C VAL A 78 -12.78 -1.34 10.93
N LEU A 79 -11.53 -1.39 10.44
CA LEU A 79 -11.23 -1.25 9.01
C LEU A 79 -11.91 -2.37 8.21
N ALA A 80 -11.76 -3.64 8.64
CA ALA A 80 -12.35 -4.78 7.96
C ALA A 80 -13.87 -4.67 7.86
N LYS A 81 -14.54 -4.31 8.95
CA LYS A 81 -15.99 -4.12 8.94
C LYS A 81 -16.39 -2.98 7.99
N THR A 82 -15.74 -1.82 8.09
CA THR A 82 -16.07 -0.63 7.31
C THR A 82 -15.87 -0.86 5.81
N ALA A 83 -14.74 -1.45 5.42
CA ALA A 83 -14.43 -1.75 4.02
C ALA A 83 -15.38 -2.82 3.45
N LEU A 84 -15.61 -3.93 4.16
CA LEU A 84 -16.53 -4.98 3.68
C LEU A 84 -17.98 -4.50 3.58
N ASP A 85 -18.45 -3.66 4.51
CA ASP A 85 -19.78 -3.06 4.43
C ASP A 85 -19.91 -2.14 3.20
N ARG A 86 -18.84 -1.39 2.87
CA ARG A 86 -18.78 -0.53 1.67
C ARG A 86 -18.75 -1.37 0.38
N CYS A 87 -17.96 -2.44 0.33
CA CYS A 87 -17.96 -3.39 -0.78
C CYS A 87 -19.33 -4.04 -0.98
N TRP A 88 -20.01 -4.43 0.09
CA TRP A 88 -21.37 -4.96 -0.01
C TRP A 88 -22.38 -3.94 -0.53
N ALA A 89 -22.33 -2.70 -0.05
CA ALA A 89 -23.18 -1.63 -0.58
C ALA A 89 -22.94 -1.40 -2.08
N ALA A 90 -21.68 -1.42 -2.53
CA ALA A 90 -21.34 -1.33 -3.95
C ALA A 90 -21.90 -2.51 -4.77
N VAL A 91 -21.85 -3.74 -4.23
CA VAL A 91 -22.48 -4.92 -4.85
C VAL A 91 -23.99 -4.75 -4.98
N GLN A 92 -24.66 -4.22 -3.94
CA GLN A 92 -26.10 -3.97 -3.96
C GLN A 92 -26.47 -2.93 -5.03
N VAL A 93 -25.78 -1.80 -5.07
CA VAL A 93 -25.99 -0.74 -6.07
C VAL A 93 -25.74 -1.26 -7.48
N ALA A 94 -24.72 -2.10 -7.68
CA ALA A 94 -24.42 -2.72 -8.96
C ALA A 94 -25.39 -3.85 -9.36
N GLY A 95 -26.34 -4.23 -8.50
CA GLY A 95 -27.29 -5.32 -8.77
C GLY A 95 -26.63 -6.71 -8.82
N LYS A 96 -25.49 -6.91 -8.16
CA LYS A 96 -24.69 -8.14 -8.22
C LYS A 96 -24.83 -9.05 -7.00
N THR A 97 -25.86 -8.86 -6.17
CA THR A 97 -26.06 -9.64 -4.93
C THR A 97 -26.18 -11.14 -5.18
N GLY A 98 -26.73 -11.58 -6.32
CA GLY A 98 -26.80 -13.01 -6.70
C GLY A 98 -25.46 -13.63 -7.15
N ARG A 99 -24.38 -12.84 -7.24
CA ARG A 99 -23.04 -13.30 -7.64
C ARG A 99 -22.11 -13.58 -6.46
N VAL A 100 -22.55 -13.26 -5.25
CA VAL A 100 -21.74 -13.37 -4.02
C VAL A 100 -22.58 -13.97 -2.90
N ALA A 101 -21.91 -14.57 -1.91
CA ALA A 101 -22.60 -14.98 -0.69
C ALA A 101 -23.18 -13.75 0.04
N PRO A 102 -24.23 -13.91 0.85
CA PRO A 102 -24.72 -12.86 1.74
C PRO A 102 -23.62 -12.26 2.62
N ARG A 103 -23.74 -10.98 2.97
CA ARG A 103 -22.72 -10.24 3.73
C ARG A 103 -22.34 -10.90 5.06
N GLU A 104 -23.29 -11.57 5.71
CA GLU A 104 -23.09 -12.31 6.96
C GLU A 104 -22.17 -13.54 6.83
N ASP A 105 -21.98 -14.03 5.61
CA ASP A 105 -21.08 -15.15 5.30
C ASP A 105 -19.67 -14.67 4.89
N TRP A 106 -19.42 -13.35 4.96
CA TRP A 106 -18.12 -12.76 4.66
C TRP A 106 -17.26 -12.73 5.92
N VAL A 107 -16.18 -13.52 5.91
CA VAL A 107 -15.25 -13.64 7.04
C VAL A 107 -13.93 -12.95 6.70
N PRO A 108 -13.59 -11.82 7.35
CA PRO A 108 -12.30 -11.16 7.15
C PRO A 108 -11.18 -12.02 7.72
N LEU A 109 -10.03 -12.02 7.04
CA LEU A 109 -8.84 -12.78 7.46
C LEU A 109 -7.73 -11.86 7.93
N PHE A 110 -7.42 -10.84 7.13
CA PHE A 110 -6.44 -9.82 7.46
C PHE A 110 -6.74 -8.54 6.67
N THR A 111 -6.11 -7.46 7.11
CA THR A 111 -6.20 -6.13 6.51
C THR A 111 -4.80 -5.63 6.19
N ASP A 112 -4.70 -4.86 5.12
CA ASP A 112 -3.53 -4.03 4.84
C ASP A 112 -4.01 -2.61 4.47
N GLU A 113 -3.19 -1.61 4.78
CA GLU A 113 -3.50 -0.22 4.48
C GLU A 113 -2.21 0.54 4.21
N GLN A 114 -2.18 1.23 3.07
CA GLN A 114 -1.08 2.11 2.70
C GLN A 114 -1.62 3.34 1.98
N GLU A 115 -1.29 4.53 2.49
CA GLU A 115 -1.55 5.82 1.81
C GLU A 115 -2.99 6.05 1.33
N GLY A 116 -3.96 5.57 2.11
CA GLY A 116 -5.39 5.71 1.82
C GLY A 116 -5.90 4.72 0.76
N ASP A 117 -5.12 3.68 0.48
CA ASP A 117 -5.59 2.43 -0.13
C ASP A 117 -5.64 1.36 0.96
N ALA A 118 -6.83 0.81 1.19
CA ALA A 118 -7.07 -0.19 2.21
C ALA A 118 -7.68 -1.43 1.58
N VAL A 119 -7.25 -2.60 2.05
CA VAL A 119 -7.71 -3.88 1.55
C VAL A 119 -8.00 -4.84 2.66
N VAL A 120 -9.09 -5.59 2.47
CA VAL A 120 -9.47 -6.71 3.31
C VAL A 120 -9.39 -7.98 2.48
N ALA A 121 -8.49 -8.89 2.86
CA ALA A 121 -8.55 -10.26 2.40
C ALA A 121 -9.58 -11.00 3.25
N ALA A 122 -10.54 -11.65 2.60
CA ALA A 122 -11.67 -12.29 3.25
C ALA A 122 -12.03 -13.62 2.57
N THR A 123 -13.05 -14.28 3.11
CA THR A 123 -13.74 -15.36 2.40
C THR A 123 -15.23 -15.08 2.35
N ALA A 124 -15.88 -15.38 1.22
CA ALA A 124 -17.34 -15.40 1.07
C ALA A 124 -17.77 -16.86 0.91
N ALA A 125 -18.50 -17.39 1.90
CA ALA A 125 -18.87 -18.81 1.96
C ALA A 125 -17.67 -19.77 1.72
N GLY A 126 -16.50 -19.41 2.28
CA GLY A 126 -15.26 -20.18 2.17
C GLY A 126 -14.43 -19.94 0.92
N LYS A 127 -14.91 -19.16 -0.06
CA LYS A 127 -14.15 -18.79 -1.27
C LYS A 127 -13.34 -17.52 -1.03
N PRO A 128 -12.06 -17.45 -1.47
CA PRO A 128 -11.22 -16.28 -1.26
C PRO A 128 -11.77 -15.06 -1.99
N MET A 129 -11.67 -13.89 -1.36
CA MET A 129 -12.06 -12.61 -1.94
C MET A 129 -11.24 -11.46 -1.36
N PHE A 130 -11.11 -10.39 -2.13
CA PHE A 130 -10.41 -9.17 -1.77
C PHE A 130 -11.34 -7.98 -1.98
N CYS A 131 -11.50 -7.18 -0.94
CA CYS A 131 -12.23 -5.93 -0.96
C CYS A 131 -11.23 -4.80 -0.76
N GLU A 132 -10.98 -4.04 -1.82
CA GLU A 132 -10.16 -2.85 -1.82
C GLU A 132 -11.07 -1.61 -1.75
N THR A 133 -10.70 -0.66 -0.91
CA THR A 133 -11.39 0.61 -0.76
C THR A 133 -10.38 1.73 -0.64
N THR A 134 -10.59 2.79 -1.41
CA THR A 134 -9.84 4.04 -1.31
C THR A 134 -10.72 5.13 -0.72
N GLU A 135 -10.38 6.42 -0.82
CA GLU A 135 -11.29 7.47 -0.39
C GLU A 135 -12.53 7.54 -1.28
N THR A 136 -12.37 7.38 -2.60
CA THR A 136 -13.46 7.60 -3.57
C THR A 136 -13.93 6.34 -4.30
N THR A 137 -13.21 5.22 -4.17
CA THR A 137 -13.47 4.01 -4.95
C THR A 137 -13.56 2.73 -4.12
N VAL A 138 -14.16 1.72 -4.74
CA VAL A 138 -14.31 0.35 -4.24
C VAL A 138 -14.02 -0.63 -5.36
N THR A 139 -13.13 -1.59 -5.11
CA THR A 139 -12.87 -2.72 -6.00
C THR A 139 -13.09 -4.02 -5.25
N LEU A 140 -13.85 -4.95 -5.84
CA LEU A 140 -14.13 -6.26 -5.26
C LEU A 140 -13.75 -7.36 -6.24
N SER A 141 -12.88 -8.28 -5.82
CA SER A 141 -12.59 -9.48 -6.60
C SER A 141 -13.84 -10.36 -6.74
N ASP A 142 -13.99 -11.09 -7.83
CA ASP A 142 -15.07 -12.06 -7.97
C ASP A 142 -14.74 -13.38 -7.22
N PRO A 143 -15.44 -13.73 -6.12
CA PRO A 143 -15.19 -14.98 -5.40
C PRO A 143 -15.52 -16.24 -6.21
N GLU A 144 -16.28 -16.11 -7.30
CA GLU A 144 -16.61 -17.21 -8.22
C GLU A 144 -15.63 -17.29 -9.40
N ALA A 145 -14.72 -16.33 -9.56
CA ALA A 145 -13.71 -16.41 -10.60
C ALA A 145 -12.75 -17.56 -10.31
N THR A 146 -12.46 -18.34 -11.35
CA THR A 146 -11.43 -19.37 -11.26
C THR A 146 -10.06 -18.69 -11.28
N PRO A 147 -9.19 -18.90 -10.26
CA PRO A 147 -7.84 -18.34 -10.29
C PRO A 147 -7.08 -18.87 -11.50
N ALA A 148 -6.46 -17.97 -12.25
CA ALA A 148 -5.54 -18.35 -13.30
C ALA A 148 -4.18 -18.67 -12.66
N TYR A 149 -3.93 -19.96 -12.44
CA TYR A 149 -2.71 -20.42 -11.76
C TYR A 149 -1.47 -20.35 -12.64
N GLY A 150 -0.33 -20.06 -12.03
CA GLY A 150 0.99 -20.15 -12.65
C GLY A 150 1.31 -21.59 -13.07
N PRO A 151 2.01 -21.80 -14.20
CA PRO A 151 2.33 -23.14 -14.71
C PRO A 151 2.94 -24.06 -13.66
N GLY A 152 2.33 -25.23 -13.43
CA GLY A 152 2.84 -26.23 -12.49
C GLY A 152 2.68 -25.89 -11.00
N SER A 153 1.89 -24.86 -10.65
CA SER A 153 1.65 -24.44 -9.27
C SER A 153 0.16 -24.23 -8.99
N ARG A 154 -0.17 -24.03 -7.71
CA ARG A 154 -1.45 -23.48 -7.24
C ARG A 154 -1.34 -22.02 -6.81
N ALA A 155 -0.28 -21.34 -7.21
CA ALA A 155 -0.14 -19.90 -7.01
C ALA A 155 -0.87 -19.14 -8.13
N GLY A 156 -1.62 -18.10 -7.81
CA GLY A 156 -2.39 -17.35 -8.81
C GLY A 156 -2.89 -16.01 -8.30
N VAL A 157 -3.21 -15.10 -9.22
CA VAL A 157 -3.78 -13.78 -8.89
C VAL A 157 -5.29 -13.82 -9.02
N LEU A 158 -5.98 -13.22 -8.05
CA LEU A 158 -7.44 -13.10 -7.99
C LEU A 158 -7.91 -11.66 -8.16
N LEU A 159 -7.05 -10.69 -7.85
CA LEU A 159 -7.31 -9.27 -8.07
C LEU A 159 -6.00 -8.57 -8.47
N HIS A 160 -6.06 -7.79 -9.54
CA HIS A 160 -5.07 -6.76 -9.84
C HIS A 160 -5.84 -5.46 -10.08
N SER A 161 -5.86 -4.58 -9.09
CA SER A 161 -6.75 -3.41 -9.08
C SER A 161 -6.20 -2.25 -9.92
N PRO A 162 -7.02 -1.21 -10.20
CA PRO A 162 -6.57 0.00 -10.88
C PRO A 162 -5.53 0.84 -10.11
N THR A 163 -5.42 0.66 -8.78
CA THR A 163 -4.39 1.29 -7.93
C THR A 163 -3.11 0.46 -7.87
N GLY A 164 -3.07 -0.72 -8.51
CA GLY A 164 -1.92 -1.62 -8.48
C GLY A 164 -1.87 -2.50 -7.23
N LEU A 165 -3.00 -2.75 -6.57
CA LEU A 165 -3.09 -3.80 -5.57
C LEU A 165 -3.14 -5.17 -6.24
N VAL A 166 -2.34 -6.11 -5.74
CA VAL A 166 -2.32 -7.51 -6.15
C VAL A 166 -2.79 -8.37 -4.99
N GLY A 167 -3.95 -9.02 -5.16
CA GLY A 167 -4.47 -10.03 -4.24
C GLY A 167 -4.46 -11.40 -4.89
N GLY A 168 -3.97 -12.43 -4.19
CA GLY A 168 -3.81 -13.75 -4.77
C GLY A 168 -3.68 -14.88 -3.77
N LEU A 169 -3.36 -16.07 -4.30
CA LEU A 169 -3.10 -17.29 -3.55
C LEU A 169 -1.66 -17.73 -3.79
N VAL A 170 -1.00 -18.17 -2.72
CA VAL A 170 0.27 -18.89 -2.78
C VAL A 170 -0.01 -20.40 -2.88
N ASP A 171 0.88 -21.15 -3.52
CA ASP A 171 0.78 -22.62 -3.53
C ASP A 171 0.82 -23.16 -2.08
N PRO A 172 -0.13 -24.03 -1.67
CA PRO A 172 -0.16 -24.56 -0.31
C PRO A 172 1.08 -25.34 0.13
N GLY A 173 1.87 -25.86 -0.83
CA GLY A 173 3.14 -26.53 -0.55
C GLY A 173 4.29 -25.59 -0.21
N TRP A 174 4.14 -24.28 -0.43
CA TRP A 174 5.20 -23.30 -0.28
C TRP A 174 5.21 -22.70 1.13
N ARG A 175 6.42 -22.57 1.70
CA ARG A 175 6.64 -21.94 3.02
C ARG A 175 7.03 -20.47 2.91
N LYS A 176 7.56 -20.08 1.77
CA LYS A 176 7.99 -18.73 1.41
C LYS A 176 7.65 -18.50 -0.04
N ALA A 177 7.37 -17.26 -0.38
CA ALA A 177 7.15 -16.84 -1.74
C ALA A 177 7.59 -15.40 -1.90
N ASP A 178 7.96 -15.04 -3.12
CA ASP A 178 8.25 -13.67 -3.53
C ASP A 178 7.39 -13.33 -4.75
N LEU A 179 6.88 -12.11 -4.79
CA LEU A 179 6.18 -11.55 -5.95
C LEU A 179 7.11 -10.56 -6.64
N GLY A 180 7.53 -10.88 -7.85
CA GLY A 180 8.24 -9.97 -8.73
C GLY A 180 7.28 -9.19 -9.61
N THR A 181 7.52 -7.89 -9.81
CA THR A 181 6.87 -7.09 -10.84
C THR A 181 7.89 -6.69 -11.90
N ARG A 182 7.43 -6.57 -13.15
CA ARG A 182 8.18 -5.96 -14.24
C ARG A 182 7.28 -5.02 -15.01
N THR A 183 7.65 -3.75 -15.09
CA THR A 183 6.89 -2.74 -15.84
C THR A 183 7.40 -2.61 -17.27
N ALA A 184 6.68 -1.85 -18.10
CA ALA A 184 7.06 -1.60 -19.49
C ALA A 184 8.42 -0.90 -19.65
N HIS A 185 8.85 -0.12 -18.66
CA HIS A 185 10.16 0.56 -18.68
C HIS A 185 11.31 -0.32 -18.17
N GLY A 186 11.03 -1.57 -17.81
CA GLY A 186 12.02 -2.52 -17.35
C GLY A 186 12.31 -2.47 -15.85
N ASP A 187 11.60 -1.61 -15.10
CA ASP A 187 11.71 -1.58 -13.66
C ASP A 187 11.24 -2.92 -13.08
N THR A 188 12.07 -3.45 -12.18
CA THR A 188 11.80 -4.72 -11.51
C THR A 188 11.79 -4.49 -10.00
N SER A 189 10.70 -4.92 -9.37
CA SER A 189 10.60 -4.95 -7.91
C SER A 189 10.33 -6.38 -7.45
N SER A 190 10.75 -6.73 -6.25
CA SER A 190 10.47 -8.03 -5.63
C SER A 190 9.97 -7.81 -4.21
N HIS A 191 8.87 -8.48 -3.88
CA HIS A 191 8.17 -8.35 -2.61
C HIS A 191 8.14 -9.71 -1.93
N ASN A 192 8.73 -9.81 -0.74
CA ASN A 192 8.55 -11.01 0.08
C ASN A 192 7.08 -11.12 0.49
N LEU A 193 6.44 -12.24 0.15
CA LEU A 193 5.03 -12.44 0.45
C LEU A 193 4.83 -12.88 1.89
N VAL A 194 3.96 -12.14 2.58
CA VAL A 194 3.33 -12.58 3.81
C VAL A 194 1.94 -13.07 3.46
N PHE A 195 1.62 -14.33 3.80
CA PHE A 195 0.36 -14.95 3.41
C PHE A 195 -0.26 -15.77 4.54
N SER A 196 -1.58 -15.92 4.48
CA SER A 196 -2.35 -16.68 5.48
C SER A 196 -1.96 -18.16 5.45
N PRO A 197 -1.60 -18.79 6.58
CA PRO A 197 -1.25 -20.20 6.61
C PRO A 197 -2.44 -21.14 6.37
N VAL A 198 -3.67 -20.62 6.43
CA VAL A 198 -4.91 -21.41 6.27
C VAL A 198 -5.50 -21.23 4.88
N SER A 199 -5.64 -19.99 4.42
CA SER A 199 -6.26 -19.68 3.13
C SER A 199 -5.25 -19.46 2.02
N HIS A 200 -3.95 -19.38 2.34
CA HIS A 200 -2.86 -19.04 1.43
C HIS A 200 -3.03 -17.71 0.68
N GLN A 201 -3.96 -16.86 1.15
CA GLN A 201 -4.18 -15.53 0.58
C GLN A 201 -3.03 -14.59 0.94
N PHE A 202 -2.63 -13.77 -0.03
CA PHE A 202 -1.66 -12.69 0.12
C PHE A 202 -2.19 -11.41 -0.52
N VAL A 203 -1.61 -10.29 -0.11
CA VAL A 203 -1.83 -8.96 -0.69
C VAL A 203 -0.48 -8.27 -0.85
N VAL A 204 -0.28 -7.57 -1.96
CA VAL A 204 0.83 -6.63 -2.18
C VAL A 204 0.31 -5.39 -2.88
N LEU A 205 0.65 -4.21 -2.36
CA LEU A 205 0.40 -2.93 -3.03
C LEU A 205 1.60 -2.59 -3.93
N THR A 206 1.58 -3.04 -5.19
CA THR A 206 2.70 -2.83 -6.12
C THR A 206 2.70 -1.42 -6.71
N ARG A 207 1.53 -0.76 -6.70
CA ARG A 207 1.31 0.57 -7.30
C ARG A 207 1.63 0.64 -8.79
N THR A 208 1.46 -0.45 -9.50
CA THR A 208 1.74 -0.51 -10.93
C THR A 208 0.46 -0.70 -11.73
N ASP A 209 0.38 -0.14 -12.94
CA ASP A 209 -0.76 -0.34 -13.82
C ASP A 209 -0.91 -1.83 -14.21
N PRO A 210 -2.05 -2.49 -13.94
CA PRO A 210 -2.27 -3.88 -14.34
C PRO A 210 -2.11 -4.13 -15.84
N ALA A 211 -2.38 -3.14 -16.69
CA ALA A 211 -2.24 -3.27 -18.14
C ALA A 211 -0.78 -3.20 -18.62
N ARG A 212 0.13 -2.68 -17.80
CA ARG A 212 1.55 -2.44 -18.15
C ARG A 212 2.52 -3.21 -17.27
N THR A 213 2.03 -4.17 -16.49
CA THR A 213 2.83 -4.91 -15.51
C THR A 213 2.74 -6.40 -15.72
N VAL A 214 3.91 -7.05 -15.81
CA VAL A 214 4.03 -8.50 -15.76
C VAL A 214 4.32 -8.90 -14.31
N LEU A 215 3.52 -9.81 -13.79
CA LEU A 215 3.71 -10.39 -12.47
C LEU A 215 4.44 -11.73 -12.57
N THR A 216 5.37 -11.95 -11.66
CA THR A 216 6.07 -13.23 -11.48
C THR A 216 5.97 -13.65 -10.04
N ILE A 217 5.93 -14.96 -9.78
CA ILE A 217 6.01 -15.49 -8.42
C ILE A 217 7.13 -16.50 -8.31
N GLY A 218 7.93 -16.36 -7.25
CA GLY A 218 9.02 -17.26 -6.91
C GLY A 218 8.76 -17.96 -5.59
N ASN A 219 9.47 -19.07 -5.42
CA ASN A 219 9.74 -19.68 -4.13
C ASN A 219 11.26 -19.93 -4.09
N PRO A 220 11.97 -19.58 -3.02
CA PRO A 220 13.41 -19.87 -2.88
C PRO A 220 13.81 -21.34 -3.11
N ASP A 221 12.87 -22.27 -2.89
CA ASP A 221 13.07 -23.71 -3.09
C ASP A 221 12.85 -24.15 -4.56
N VAL A 222 12.39 -23.25 -5.43
CA VAL A 222 12.11 -23.51 -6.85
C VAL A 222 13.13 -22.74 -7.71
N PRO A 223 13.77 -23.37 -8.73
CA PRO A 223 14.90 -22.77 -9.44
C PRO A 223 14.61 -21.48 -10.23
N SER A 224 13.35 -21.16 -10.50
CA SER A 224 12.99 -19.99 -11.34
C SER A 224 11.62 -19.45 -10.96
N ALA A 225 11.51 -18.12 -10.89
CA ALA A 225 10.23 -17.44 -10.78
C ALA A 225 9.40 -17.71 -12.04
N MET A 226 8.10 -17.93 -11.86
CA MET A 226 7.16 -18.18 -12.95
C MET A 226 6.34 -16.93 -13.23
N THR A 227 6.06 -16.66 -14.51
CA THR A 227 5.10 -15.62 -14.89
C THR A 227 3.69 -16.04 -14.48
N LEU A 228 3.01 -15.17 -13.73
CA LEU A 228 1.60 -15.35 -13.39
C LEU A 228 0.72 -14.91 -14.56
N PRO A 229 -0.36 -15.64 -14.87
CA PRO A 229 -1.38 -15.14 -15.79
C PRO A 229 -2.03 -13.86 -15.27
N PRO A 230 -2.68 -13.06 -16.13
CA PRO A 230 -3.47 -11.92 -15.70
C PRO A 230 -4.57 -12.33 -14.70
N ALA A 231 -4.84 -11.45 -13.74
CA ALA A 231 -5.96 -11.64 -12.82
C ALA A 231 -7.28 -11.68 -13.60
N PRO A 232 -8.29 -12.44 -13.14
CA PRO A 232 -9.64 -12.31 -13.66
C PRO A 232 -10.15 -10.87 -13.42
N PRO A 233 -11.08 -10.36 -14.27
CA PRO A 233 -11.71 -9.08 -14.02
C PRO A 233 -12.36 -9.04 -12.62
N PRO A 234 -12.29 -7.91 -11.90
CA PRO A 234 -12.99 -7.78 -10.62
C PRO A 234 -14.50 -7.91 -10.83
N LEU A 235 -15.21 -8.37 -9.80
CA LEU A 235 -16.68 -8.38 -9.81
C LEU A 235 -17.21 -6.97 -10.02
N LEU A 236 -16.59 -5.97 -9.38
CA LEU A 236 -16.86 -4.55 -9.63
C LEU A 236 -15.63 -3.72 -9.30
N SER A 237 -15.54 -2.58 -9.98
CA SER A 237 -14.64 -1.47 -9.66
C SER A 237 -15.43 -0.20 -9.93
N VAL A 238 -15.74 0.57 -8.89
CA VAL A 238 -16.64 1.73 -8.98
C VAL A 238 -16.13 2.89 -8.15
N THR A 239 -16.40 4.11 -8.62
CA THR A 239 -16.30 5.33 -7.81
C THR A 239 -17.63 5.53 -7.07
N ASP A 240 -17.66 5.22 -5.79
CA ASP A 240 -18.87 5.31 -4.96
C ASP A 240 -18.95 6.62 -4.15
N ARG A 241 -17.84 7.38 -4.08
CA ARG A 241 -17.78 8.70 -3.44
C ARG A 241 -17.02 9.69 -4.32
N PRO A 242 -17.60 10.14 -5.44
CA PRO A 242 -16.90 11.01 -6.38
C PRO A 242 -16.55 12.35 -5.72
N GLU A 243 -15.28 12.73 -5.79
CA GLU A 243 -14.79 14.04 -5.39
C GLU A 243 -14.51 14.88 -6.65
N PRO A 244 -15.11 16.07 -6.79
CA PRO A 244 -14.90 16.91 -7.95
C PRO A 244 -13.48 17.47 -7.95
N ALA A 245 -12.77 17.27 -9.06
CA ALA A 245 -11.47 17.86 -9.30
C ALA A 245 -11.50 18.69 -10.58
N ASP A 246 -10.86 19.86 -10.54
CA ASP A 246 -10.69 20.69 -11.72
C ASP A 246 -9.74 20.00 -12.72
N ARG A 247 -10.24 19.80 -13.95
CA ARG A 247 -9.52 19.25 -15.10
C ARG A 247 -9.53 20.21 -16.29
N THR A 248 -9.94 21.46 -16.07
CA THR A 248 -10.15 22.49 -17.09
C THR A 248 -9.13 23.61 -17.01
N SER A 249 -8.60 23.92 -15.82
CA SER A 249 -7.43 24.81 -15.71
C SER A 249 -6.17 24.15 -16.28
N PRO A 250 -5.12 24.93 -16.61
CA PRO A 250 -3.83 24.38 -16.98
C PRO A 250 -3.28 23.41 -15.93
N ALA A 251 -3.26 23.79 -14.65
CA ALA A 251 -2.82 22.91 -13.56
C ALA A 251 -3.70 21.67 -13.43
N GLY A 252 -5.02 21.80 -13.59
CA GLY A 252 -5.96 20.68 -13.57
C GLY A 252 -5.72 19.65 -14.66
N ARG A 253 -5.48 20.11 -15.90
CA ARG A 253 -5.13 19.22 -17.03
C ARG A 253 -3.77 18.55 -16.80
N VAL A 254 -2.73 19.31 -16.47
CA VAL A 254 -1.39 18.77 -16.25
C VAL A 254 -1.39 17.74 -15.12
N LEU A 255 -2.09 18.00 -14.00
CA LEU A 255 -2.21 17.03 -12.91
C LEU A 255 -2.96 15.76 -13.33
N GLY A 256 -4.11 15.92 -14.00
CA GLY A 256 -4.91 14.79 -14.46
C GLY A 256 -4.13 13.89 -15.41
N ASP A 257 -3.50 14.48 -16.43
CA ASP A 257 -2.72 13.75 -17.43
C ASP A 257 -1.47 13.11 -16.79
N CYS A 258 -0.77 13.83 -15.91
CA CYS A 258 0.43 13.33 -15.25
C CYS A 258 0.11 12.13 -14.35
N LEU A 259 -0.93 12.19 -13.51
CA LEU A 259 -1.31 11.07 -12.64
C LEU A 259 -1.88 9.88 -13.43
N ALA A 260 -2.51 10.13 -14.59
CA ALA A 260 -2.99 9.06 -15.45
C ALA A 260 -1.83 8.30 -16.12
N ASP A 261 -0.78 9.03 -16.54
CA ASP A 261 0.38 8.48 -17.24
C ASP A 261 1.50 8.00 -16.30
N ALA A 262 1.47 8.40 -15.03
CA ALA A 262 2.48 8.01 -14.05
C ALA A 262 2.58 6.49 -13.94
N GLU A 263 3.81 6.00 -13.88
CA GLU A 263 4.09 4.57 -13.69
C GLU A 263 3.61 4.08 -12.32
N GLU A 264 3.89 4.87 -11.28
CA GLU A 264 3.31 4.66 -9.95
C GLU A 264 1.86 5.13 -9.93
N ARG A 265 0.95 4.19 -9.63
CA ARG A 265 -0.49 4.44 -9.48
C ARG A 265 -0.76 5.07 -8.12
N ILE A 266 -1.35 6.26 -8.18
CA ILE A 266 -1.83 6.97 -6.98
C ILE A 266 -3.30 6.64 -6.76
N PRO A 267 -3.67 6.08 -5.59
CA PRO A 267 -5.06 5.85 -5.23
C PRO A 267 -5.87 7.14 -5.37
N ASP A 268 -7.05 7.06 -6.01
CA ASP A 268 -7.92 8.20 -6.28
C ASP A 268 -7.29 9.32 -7.14
N GLY A 269 -6.32 9.03 -8.01
CA GLY A 269 -5.61 10.04 -8.81
C GLY A 269 -6.54 11.03 -9.54
N ALA A 270 -7.68 10.55 -10.04
CA ALA A 270 -8.70 11.38 -10.71
C ALA A 270 -9.40 12.38 -9.79
N SER A 271 -9.33 12.21 -8.47
CA SER A 271 -9.98 13.05 -7.45
C SER A 271 -9.05 14.12 -6.83
N TYR A 272 -7.76 14.13 -7.14
CA TYR A 272 -6.85 15.15 -6.61
C TYR A 272 -7.15 16.53 -7.20
N ARG A 273 -7.38 17.51 -6.34
CA ARG A 273 -7.56 18.92 -6.72
C ARG A 273 -6.19 19.53 -7.07
N PRO A 274 -6.06 20.24 -8.20
CA PRO A 274 -4.79 20.83 -8.61
C PRO A 274 -4.34 21.93 -7.66
N GLY A 275 -3.04 21.93 -7.39
CA GLY A 275 -2.33 22.95 -6.64
C GLY A 275 -1.42 23.80 -7.53
N PRO A 276 -0.25 24.26 -7.05
CA PRO A 276 0.71 24.98 -7.87
C PRO A 276 1.21 24.13 -9.05
N LEU A 277 1.38 24.79 -10.20
CA LEU A 277 2.03 24.26 -11.39
C LEU A 277 3.29 25.08 -11.65
N LEU A 278 4.41 24.39 -11.80
CA LEU A 278 5.72 24.96 -12.12
C LEU A 278 6.20 24.38 -13.44
N GLU A 279 6.51 25.24 -14.40
CA GLU A 279 6.93 24.86 -15.74
C GLU A 279 8.18 25.62 -16.15
N ALA A 280 9.17 24.93 -16.71
CA ALA A 280 10.34 25.53 -17.32
C ALA A 280 11.02 24.54 -18.27
N ASP A 281 11.48 25.00 -19.43
CA ASP A 281 12.34 24.21 -20.34
C ASP A 281 11.79 22.82 -20.74
N GLY A 282 10.46 22.67 -20.80
CA GLY A 282 9.79 21.39 -21.10
C GLY A 282 9.61 20.46 -19.90
N TYR A 283 10.02 20.88 -18.71
CA TYR A 283 9.71 20.21 -17.44
C TYR A 283 8.45 20.80 -16.83
N GLN A 284 7.61 19.93 -16.29
CA GLN A 284 6.40 20.31 -15.56
C GLN A 284 6.42 19.64 -14.20
N VAL A 285 6.10 20.40 -13.15
CA VAL A 285 5.84 19.88 -11.80
C VAL A 285 4.53 20.46 -11.32
N VAL A 286 3.59 19.58 -11.01
CA VAL A 286 2.27 19.98 -10.51
C VAL A 286 2.00 19.26 -9.20
N MET A 287 1.48 19.98 -8.22
CA MET A 287 1.04 19.37 -6.97
C MET A 287 -0.47 19.14 -6.98
N GLY A 288 -0.92 18.16 -6.21
CA GLY A 288 -2.33 17.88 -6.01
C GLY A 288 -2.64 17.53 -4.56
N ARG A 289 -3.87 17.82 -4.12
CA ARG A 289 -4.35 17.43 -2.79
C ARG A 289 -5.69 16.72 -2.86
N LEU A 290 -5.83 15.67 -2.05
CA LEU A 290 -7.08 14.99 -1.75
C LEU A 290 -7.17 14.77 -0.24
N GLY A 291 -8.11 15.44 0.43
CA GLY A 291 -8.18 15.47 1.89
C GLY A 291 -6.88 15.99 2.53
N ASP A 292 -6.20 15.12 3.27
CA ASP A 292 -4.89 15.34 3.90
C ASP A 292 -3.72 14.85 3.05
N ARG A 293 -3.96 14.03 2.02
CA ARG A 293 -2.97 13.49 1.10
C ARG A 293 -2.54 14.55 0.10
N VAL A 294 -1.23 14.58 -0.16
CA VAL A 294 -0.61 15.46 -1.14
C VAL A 294 0.26 14.61 -2.05
N VAL A 295 0.31 15.00 -3.32
CA VAL A 295 1.18 14.38 -4.33
C VAL A 295 1.87 15.49 -5.12
N ALA A 296 3.12 15.27 -5.51
CA ALA A 296 3.74 16.00 -6.60
C ALA A 296 3.79 15.08 -7.82
N CYS A 297 3.48 15.58 -9.01
CA CYS A 297 3.60 14.84 -10.25
C CYS A 297 4.47 15.61 -11.22
N THR A 298 5.47 14.93 -11.79
CA THR A 298 6.41 15.53 -12.72
C THR A 298 6.22 14.96 -14.11
N ARG A 299 6.37 15.79 -15.13
CA ARG A 299 6.49 15.36 -16.52
C ARG A 299 7.76 15.93 -17.12
N GLU A 300 8.54 15.07 -17.78
CA GLU A 300 9.79 15.43 -18.44
C GLU A 300 9.98 14.63 -19.74
N PRO A 301 10.86 15.07 -20.65
CA PRO A 301 11.23 14.27 -21.83
C PRO A 301 11.75 12.88 -21.43
N GLU A 302 11.35 11.85 -22.18
CA GLU A 302 11.91 10.51 -22.04
C GLU A 302 13.17 10.41 -22.91
N TYR A 303 14.36 10.60 -22.32
CA TYR A 303 15.61 10.73 -23.07
C TYR A 303 16.00 9.48 -23.88
N GLY A 304 15.49 8.30 -23.52
CA GLY A 304 15.65 7.07 -24.30
C GLY A 304 14.70 6.95 -25.50
N GLN A 305 13.65 7.78 -25.58
CA GLN A 305 12.61 7.71 -26.60
C GLN A 305 12.26 9.11 -27.11
N PRO A 306 12.95 9.60 -28.16
CA PRO A 306 12.74 10.94 -28.70
C PRO A 306 11.27 11.24 -29.01
N GLY A 307 10.78 12.38 -28.53
CA GLY A 307 9.39 12.83 -28.72
C GLY A 307 8.38 12.24 -27.72
N LYS A 308 8.81 11.37 -26.81
CA LYS A 308 7.98 10.92 -25.68
C LYS A 308 8.28 11.68 -24.40
N THR A 309 7.30 11.68 -23.52
CA THR A 309 7.41 12.21 -22.16
C THR A 309 7.16 11.11 -21.16
N GLN A 310 7.90 11.11 -20.06
CA GLN A 310 7.62 10.27 -18.90
C GLN A 310 6.94 11.10 -17.81
N ALA A 311 6.03 10.46 -17.07
CA ALA A 311 5.37 11.03 -15.91
C ALA A 311 5.72 10.22 -14.66
N ARG A 312 5.96 10.90 -13.53
CA ARG A 312 6.26 10.28 -12.24
C ARG A 312 5.47 10.97 -11.14
N ALA A 313 4.84 10.18 -10.28
CA ALA A 313 4.14 10.68 -9.11
C ALA A 313 4.99 10.45 -7.86
N TYR A 314 4.96 11.40 -6.94
CA TYR A 314 5.69 11.40 -5.69
C TYR A 314 4.67 11.68 -4.58
N PRO A 315 4.07 10.64 -3.99
CA PRO A 315 3.14 10.83 -2.89
C PRO A 315 3.89 11.31 -1.64
N ASP A 316 3.17 12.04 -0.80
CA ASP A 316 3.68 12.49 0.48
C ASP A 316 3.74 11.33 1.49
N PHE A 317 4.92 10.72 1.61
CA PHE A 317 5.23 9.63 2.53
C PHE A 317 5.45 10.05 3.99
N ALA A 318 5.10 11.28 4.38
CA ALA A 318 5.36 11.75 5.73
C ALA A 318 4.65 10.90 6.80
N PHE A 319 5.46 10.27 7.66
CA PHE A 319 4.98 9.45 8.78
C PHE A 319 4.13 10.24 9.79
N ASP A 320 4.42 11.53 9.97
CA ASP A 320 3.60 12.43 10.79
C ASP A 320 3.08 13.61 9.96
N ARG A 321 1.84 13.48 9.48
CA ARG A 321 1.15 14.53 8.72
C ARG A 321 0.73 15.73 9.58
N ARG A 322 0.89 15.67 10.90
CA ARG A 322 0.60 16.79 11.83
C ARG A 322 1.69 17.85 11.82
N VAL A 323 2.87 17.55 11.25
CA VAL A 323 3.92 18.54 11.10
C VAL A 323 3.42 19.65 10.15
N PRO A 324 3.44 20.93 10.56
CA PRO A 324 2.80 22.02 9.84
C PRO A 324 3.43 22.32 8.48
N ALA A 325 4.72 22.00 8.31
CA ALA A 325 5.41 22.07 7.04
C ALA A 325 6.37 20.90 6.84
N ARG A 326 6.50 20.42 5.60
CA ARG A 326 7.34 19.26 5.25
C ARG A 326 7.61 19.21 3.76
N ARG A 327 8.78 18.69 3.38
CA ARG A 327 9.12 18.47 1.97
C ARG A 327 8.41 17.25 1.39
N ILE A 328 8.19 17.28 0.08
CA ILE A 328 7.91 16.10 -0.74
C ILE A 328 9.19 15.83 -1.53
N LEU A 329 9.70 14.60 -1.44
CA LEU A 329 10.92 14.21 -2.15
C LEU A 329 10.58 14.04 -3.63
N VAL A 330 11.06 14.97 -4.46
CA VAL A 330 10.88 14.95 -5.91
C VAL A 330 12.26 14.89 -6.57
N SER A 331 12.43 13.98 -7.52
CA SER A 331 13.71 13.82 -8.22
C SER A 331 14.07 15.03 -9.08
N THR A 332 15.36 15.26 -9.26
CA THR A 332 15.88 16.19 -10.27
C THR A 332 15.45 15.75 -11.66
N LEU A 333 14.85 16.66 -12.41
CA LEU A 333 14.42 16.44 -13.80
C LEU A 333 15.56 16.74 -14.76
N GLY A 334 15.66 15.95 -15.83
CA GLY A 334 16.72 16.07 -16.81
C GLY A 334 18.13 15.78 -16.29
N ALA A 335 18.23 14.93 -15.28
CA ALA A 335 19.52 14.47 -14.75
C ALA A 335 20.31 13.71 -15.84
N VAL A 336 21.64 13.87 -15.87
CA VAL A 336 22.51 13.24 -16.88
C VAL A 336 22.47 11.72 -16.75
N GLU A 337 22.33 11.21 -15.53
CA GLU A 337 22.17 9.80 -15.20
C GLU A 337 20.88 9.20 -15.81
N ALA A 338 19.87 10.05 -16.05
CA ALA A 338 18.63 9.70 -16.73
C ALA A 338 18.70 9.93 -18.26
N GLY A 339 19.87 10.28 -18.80
CA GLY A 339 20.08 10.59 -20.22
C GLY A 339 19.87 12.06 -20.59
N GLY A 340 19.70 12.94 -19.60
CA GLY A 340 19.52 14.38 -19.81
C GLY A 340 20.78 15.09 -20.32
N GLU A 341 20.59 16.26 -20.92
CA GLU A 341 21.71 17.10 -21.37
C GLU A 341 22.42 17.78 -20.18
N PRO A 342 23.78 17.78 -20.14
CA PRO A 342 24.53 18.46 -19.10
C PRO A 342 24.14 19.93 -18.93
N GLY A 343 23.90 20.34 -17.69
CA GLY A 343 23.54 21.72 -17.34
C GLY A 343 22.09 22.11 -17.65
N LYS A 344 21.26 21.22 -18.21
CA LYS A 344 19.82 21.46 -18.43
C LYS A 344 18.90 20.87 -17.36
N SER A 345 19.45 20.21 -16.34
CA SER A 345 18.66 19.67 -15.24
C SER A 345 18.00 20.77 -14.41
N ARG A 346 16.87 20.40 -13.78
CA ARG A 346 16.10 21.26 -12.88
C ARG A 346 15.68 20.47 -11.64
N THR A 347 16.02 20.96 -10.46
CA THR A 347 15.59 20.34 -9.20
C THR A 347 14.39 21.12 -8.65
N PRO A 348 13.20 20.52 -8.56
CA PRO A 348 12.08 21.14 -7.87
C PRO A 348 12.22 20.98 -6.36
N PHE A 349 11.87 22.02 -5.61
CA PHE A 349 11.63 21.95 -4.17
C PHE A 349 10.12 22.05 -3.94
N ALA A 350 9.48 20.92 -3.67
CA ALA A 350 8.05 20.81 -3.41
C ALA A 350 7.81 20.57 -1.91
N ALA A 351 6.84 21.28 -1.33
CA ALA A 351 6.54 21.14 0.09
C ALA A 351 5.10 21.47 0.43
N VAL A 352 4.70 20.98 1.60
CA VAL A 352 3.45 21.30 2.28
C VAL A 352 3.73 22.33 3.37
N VAL A 353 2.82 23.28 3.55
CA VAL A 353 2.81 24.35 4.57
C VAL A 353 1.38 24.51 5.13
N PRO A 354 1.14 25.32 6.18
CA PRO A 354 -0.22 25.56 6.65
C PRO A 354 -1.15 26.01 5.52
N LYS A 355 -2.38 25.49 5.50
CA LYS A 355 -3.38 25.78 4.44
C LYS A 355 -3.77 27.25 4.34
N THR A 356 -3.48 28.04 5.37
CA THR A 356 -3.70 29.50 5.41
C THR A 356 -2.63 30.29 4.66
N ALA A 357 -1.51 29.65 4.27
CA ALA A 357 -0.46 30.29 3.48
C ALA A 357 -0.98 30.64 2.07
N ALA A 358 -0.65 31.85 1.61
CA ALA A 358 -0.89 32.34 0.26
C ALA A 358 0.42 32.55 -0.52
N GLY A 359 1.52 32.83 0.18
CA GLY A 359 2.85 33.01 -0.42
C GLY A 359 3.95 32.36 0.41
N VAL A 360 5.04 32.00 -0.24
CA VAL A 360 6.21 31.36 0.38
C VAL A 360 7.50 31.96 -0.16
N SER A 361 8.49 32.10 0.72
CA SER A 361 9.87 32.41 0.37
C SER A 361 10.76 31.27 0.85
N VAL A 362 11.63 30.78 -0.02
CA VAL A 362 12.59 29.70 0.27
C VAL A 362 14.00 30.26 0.15
N GLY A 363 14.73 30.30 1.26
CA GLY A 363 16.14 30.68 1.31
C GLY A 363 17.05 29.46 1.16
N PHE A 364 17.89 29.46 0.14
CA PHE A 364 18.87 28.40 -0.17
C PHE A 364 20.27 28.70 0.39
N GLY A 365 20.38 29.69 1.28
CA GLY A 365 21.66 30.17 1.81
C GLY A 365 22.40 31.11 0.86
N GLY A 366 23.40 31.82 1.41
CA GLY A 366 24.28 32.73 0.66
C GLY A 366 23.56 33.81 -0.15
N GLY A 367 22.45 34.33 0.38
CA GLY A 367 21.65 35.40 -0.23
C GLY A 367 20.73 34.97 -1.37
N THR A 368 20.68 33.68 -1.70
CA THR A 368 19.81 33.18 -2.78
C THR A 368 18.47 32.74 -2.21
N SER A 369 17.37 33.24 -2.79
CA SER A 369 16.01 32.81 -2.47
C SER A 369 15.15 32.61 -3.71
N ALA A 370 14.08 31.85 -3.56
CA ALA A 370 12.99 31.77 -4.52
C ALA A 370 11.66 32.09 -3.84
N GLU A 371 10.81 32.83 -4.54
CA GLU A 371 9.43 33.09 -4.12
C GLU A 371 8.49 32.12 -4.84
N GLY A 372 7.41 31.74 -4.16
CA GLY A 372 6.38 30.87 -4.71
C GLY A 372 4.99 31.22 -4.18
N THR A 373 3.97 30.79 -4.90
CA THR A 373 2.57 30.88 -4.47
C THR A 373 2.18 29.59 -3.75
N ALA A 374 1.53 29.71 -2.60
CA ALA A 374 0.95 28.57 -1.91
C ALA A 374 -0.52 28.41 -2.31
N VAL A 375 -0.92 27.19 -2.70
CA VAL A 375 -2.31 26.83 -3.04
C VAL A 375 -2.72 25.65 -2.18
N ASP A 376 -3.74 25.84 -1.33
CA ASP A 376 -4.21 24.82 -0.37
C ASP A 376 -3.06 24.18 0.44
N GLY A 377 -2.15 25.04 0.93
CA GLY A 377 -0.98 24.62 1.71
C GLY A 377 0.06 23.82 0.93
N MET A 378 0.10 23.92 -0.40
CA MET A 378 1.11 23.30 -1.26
C MET A 378 1.88 24.39 -2.00
N PHE A 379 3.19 24.23 -2.15
CA PHE A 379 4.00 25.10 -3.01
C PHE A 379 5.13 24.31 -3.67
N VAL A 380 5.59 24.79 -4.82
CA VAL A 380 6.77 24.26 -5.50
C VAL A 380 7.57 25.40 -6.14
N VAL A 381 8.90 25.34 -6.03
CA VAL A 381 9.83 26.30 -6.65
C VAL A 381 11.01 25.56 -7.27
N TRP A 382 11.74 26.20 -8.20
CA TRP A 382 13.01 25.66 -8.69
C TRP A 382 14.14 25.97 -7.72
N VAL A 383 14.95 24.97 -7.40
CA VAL A 383 16.22 25.17 -6.70
C VAL A 383 17.20 25.86 -7.66
N PRO A 384 17.88 26.95 -7.24
CA PRO A 384 18.94 27.58 -8.02
C PRO A 384 20.06 26.59 -8.36
N LYS A 385 20.56 26.62 -9.60
CA LYS A 385 21.53 25.62 -10.10
C LYS A 385 22.84 25.61 -9.30
N GLU A 386 23.23 26.76 -8.77
CA GLU A 386 24.48 26.97 -8.02
C GLU A 386 24.39 26.45 -6.57
N ARG A 387 23.22 25.96 -6.13
CA ARG A 387 22.91 25.63 -4.72
C ARG A 387 22.40 24.21 -4.50
N TYR A 388 22.49 23.33 -5.50
CA TYR A 388 22.10 21.94 -5.30
C TYR A 388 23.17 21.18 -4.50
N GLU A 389 23.01 21.16 -3.19
CA GLU A 389 23.77 20.32 -2.26
C GLU A 389 22.80 19.42 -1.50
N THR A 390 22.99 18.11 -1.55
CA THR A 390 22.12 17.17 -0.84
C THR A 390 22.41 17.23 0.67
N GLY A 391 21.35 17.15 1.50
CA GLY A 391 21.50 17.12 2.96
C GLY A 391 21.67 18.48 3.64
N VAL A 392 21.54 19.59 2.89
CA VAL A 392 21.42 20.94 3.48
C VAL A 392 19.97 21.22 3.84
N ASN A 393 19.75 22.14 4.78
CA ASN A 393 18.42 22.67 5.07
C ASN A 393 18.21 24.00 4.33
N VAL A 394 16.96 24.25 3.94
CA VAL A 394 16.49 25.52 3.39
C VAL A 394 15.54 26.18 4.36
N THR A 395 15.64 27.50 4.49
CA THR A 395 14.73 28.27 5.35
C THR A 395 13.45 28.58 4.57
N VAL A 396 12.30 28.20 5.12
CA VAL A 396 11.00 28.45 4.49
C VAL A 396 10.20 29.41 5.34
N VAL A 397 9.73 30.50 4.73
CA VAL A 397 8.83 31.47 5.35
C VAL A 397 7.52 31.49 4.56
N ALA A 398 6.45 31.01 5.16
CA ALA A 398 5.11 31.02 4.59
C ALA A 398 4.26 32.14 5.21
N ARG A 399 3.57 32.90 4.36
CA ARG A 399 2.73 34.04 4.76
C ARG A 399 1.30 33.87 4.29
N ASP A 400 0.34 34.32 5.08
CA ASP A 400 -1.06 34.38 4.71
C ASP A 400 -1.36 35.52 3.71
N GLY A 401 -2.61 35.63 3.27
CA GLY A 401 -3.04 36.69 2.34
C GLY A 401 -2.97 38.12 2.89
N ARG A 402 -2.69 38.30 4.19
CA ARG A 402 -2.47 39.61 4.84
C ARG A 402 -0.99 39.91 5.08
N GLY A 403 -0.10 39.00 4.66
CA GLY A 403 1.34 39.10 4.89
C GLY A 403 1.80 38.63 6.27
N GLY A 404 0.89 38.09 7.10
CA GLY A 404 1.23 37.52 8.41
C GLY A 404 1.98 36.20 8.23
N VAL A 405 3.07 36.00 8.99
CA VAL A 405 3.84 34.74 8.97
C VAL A 405 3.02 33.64 9.64
N VAL A 406 2.71 32.58 8.88
CA VAL A 406 1.98 31.40 9.38
C VAL A 406 2.91 30.21 9.61
N TYR A 407 4.11 30.24 9.03
CA TYR A 407 5.18 29.29 9.28
C TYR A 407 6.53 29.95 8.98
N GLU A 408 7.50 29.70 9.84
CA GLU A 408 8.90 30.02 9.64
C GLU A 408 9.73 28.87 10.24
N GLY A 409 10.59 28.28 9.42
CA GLY A 409 11.45 27.18 9.87
C GLY A 409 12.22 26.55 8.74
N ASP A 410 13.11 25.64 9.10
CA ASP A 410 13.99 24.95 8.16
C ASP A 410 13.37 23.63 7.70
N LEU A 411 13.51 23.33 6.40
CA LEU A 411 13.15 22.05 5.81
C LEU A 411 14.38 21.46 5.10
N PRO A 412 14.54 20.12 5.08
CA PRO A 412 15.64 19.51 4.32
C PRO A 412 15.47 19.76 2.82
N LEU A 413 16.56 20.01 2.09
CA LEU A 413 16.60 20.11 0.62
C LEU A 413 16.59 18.73 -0.02
#